data_AF-A0A850PFB9-F1
#
_entry.id   AF-A0A850PFB9-F1
#
_cell.length_a   1.000
_cell.length_b   1.000
_cell.length_c   1.000
_cell.angle_alpha   90.00
_cell.angle_beta   90.00
_cell.angle_gamma   90.00
#
_symmetry.space_group_name_H-M   'P 1'
#
loop_
_entity.id
_entity.type
_entity.pdbx_description
1 polymer ?
#
loop_
_entity_poly.entity_id
_entity_poly.type
_entity_poly.pdbx_seq_one_letter_code
_entity_poly.pdbx_strand_id
1 'polypeptide(L)'
;MSIHISHDQKSGRWSFSYSRHLFVAVGMVFLAGGIAALAGPWWLPIATFVFGKIDVKIDSSANYWVAAILIVVGLSILAFKFLVLDKWAHRLAIDKETIARSPPAVQEVKRYFDDLLDDHSYRSSFDTHFYRAYNQFSDASNALQDTKTAALFNTFATDARALHHFVAPNFFVFPDNQGPNPDYRYCLAPHMNIDRDMVSYDAKKVARYDELKRELAERVAQARQSYDAFVRRLKKLGHI
;
A
#
# COMPACT_ATOMS: atom_id res chain seq x y z
N MET A 1 -10.84 -8.33 -26.12
CA MET A 1 -10.03 -9.23 -25.26
C MET A 1 -8.60 -8.73 -25.31
N SER A 2 -8.06 -8.12 -24.25
CA SER A 2 -6.65 -7.74 -24.24
C SER A 2 -5.98 -8.26 -22.99
N ILE A 3 -4.94 -9.06 -23.20
CA ILE A 3 -3.89 -9.28 -22.21
C ILE A 3 -2.97 -8.07 -22.38
N HIS A 4 -2.95 -7.16 -21.42
CA HIS A 4 -1.97 -6.09 -21.44
C HIS A 4 -0.72 -6.59 -20.73
N ILE A 5 0.27 -6.98 -21.52
CA ILE A 5 1.62 -7.24 -21.06
C ILE A 5 2.38 -5.94 -21.24
N SER A 6 2.72 -5.28 -20.15
CA SER A 6 3.62 -4.13 -20.19
C SER A 6 4.92 -4.48 -19.47
N HIS A 7 6.03 -4.15 -20.11
CA HIS A 7 7.36 -4.30 -19.56
C HIS A 7 7.88 -2.90 -19.22
N ASP A 8 8.14 -2.65 -17.94
CA ASP A 8 8.78 -1.42 -17.51
C ASP A 8 10.28 -1.53 -17.70
N GLN A 9 10.81 -0.87 -18.75
CA GLN A 9 12.23 -0.89 -19.08
C GLN A 9 13.13 -0.30 -17.99
N LYS A 10 12.60 0.54 -17.07
CA LYS A 10 13.40 1.13 -15.98
C LYS A 10 13.52 0.21 -14.77
N SER A 11 12.51 -0.63 -14.52
CA SER A 11 12.48 -1.52 -13.34
C SER A 11 12.67 -3.01 -13.67
N GLY A 12 12.72 -3.37 -14.96
CA GLY A 12 12.80 -4.76 -15.43
C GLY A 12 11.58 -5.62 -15.06
N ARG A 13 10.49 -4.99 -14.61
CA ARG A 13 9.29 -5.69 -14.16
C ARG A 13 8.30 -5.86 -15.30
N TRP A 14 7.81 -7.09 -15.42
CA TRP A 14 6.67 -7.44 -16.24
C TRP A 14 5.39 -7.24 -15.44
N SER A 15 4.45 -6.47 -15.97
CA SER A 15 3.08 -6.39 -15.47
C SER A 15 2.13 -7.03 -16.46
N PHE A 16 1.39 -8.02 -15.97
CA PHE A 16 0.35 -8.70 -16.71
C PHE A 16 -1.01 -8.24 -16.18
N SER A 17 -1.75 -7.51 -17.02
CA SER A 17 -3.14 -7.16 -16.78
C SER A 17 -4.00 -8.17 -17.53
N TYR A 18 -4.71 -9.01 -16.78
CA TYR A 18 -5.66 -9.99 -17.31
C TYR A 18 -7.09 -9.54 -17.01
N SER A 19 -7.97 -9.63 -18.00
CA SER A 19 -9.40 -9.47 -17.78
C SER A 19 -9.91 -10.64 -16.92
N ARG A 20 -10.71 -10.35 -15.88
CA ARG A 20 -11.36 -11.36 -15.03
C ARG A 20 -12.08 -12.45 -15.82
N HIS A 21 -12.56 -12.12 -17.02
CA HIS A 21 -13.24 -13.05 -17.91
C HIS A 21 -12.31 -14.10 -18.50
N LEU A 22 -10.99 -13.85 -18.56
CA LEU A 22 -10.02 -14.83 -19.07
C LEU A 22 -9.88 -16.03 -18.12
N PHE A 23 -9.76 -15.82 -16.81
CA PHE A 23 -9.68 -16.92 -15.85
C PHE A 23 -10.93 -17.79 -15.87
N VAL A 24 -12.10 -17.15 -16.00
CA VAL A 24 -13.37 -17.86 -16.15
C VAL A 24 -13.40 -18.61 -17.47
N ALA A 25 -13.06 -17.98 -18.59
CA ALA A 25 -13.05 -18.63 -19.90
C ALA A 25 -12.09 -19.82 -19.96
N VAL A 26 -10.85 -19.67 -19.49
CA VAL A 26 -9.85 -20.74 -19.44
C VAL A 26 -10.33 -21.87 -18.52
N GLY A 27 -10.78 -21.55 -17.30
CA GLY A 27 -11.30 -22.55 -16.37
C GLY A 27 -12.50 -23.32 -16.94
N MET A 28 -13.41 -22.63 -17.61
CA MET A 28 -14.58 -23.24 -18.28
C MET A 28 -14.19 -24.08 -19.49
N VAL A 29 -13.18 -23.69 -20.26
CA VAL A 29 -12.65 -24.50 -21.38
C VAL A 29 -12.08 -25.81 -20.87
N PHE A 30 -11.27 -25.78 -19.81
CA PHE A 30 -10.74 -26.99 -19.19
C PHE A 30 -11.85 -27.88 -18.62
N LEU A 31 -12.82 -27.28 -17.93
CA LEU A 31 -13.95 -28.02 -17.37
C LEU A 31 -14.82 -28.66 -18.46
N ALA A 32 -15.20 -27.89 -19.48
CA ALA A 32 -16.01 -28.37 -20.60
C ALA A 32 -15.27 -29.41 -21.43
N GLY A 33 -13.97 -29.23 -21.67
CA GLY A 33 -13.13 -30.21 -22.36
C GLY A 33 -13.01 -31.52 -21.59
N GLY A 34 -12.89 -31.46 -20.26
CA GLY A 34 -12.89 -32.64 -19.40
C GLY A 34 -14.23 -33.37 -19.38
N ILE A 35 -15.36 -32.65 -19.31
CA ILE A 35 -16.70 -33.23 -19.42
C ILE A 35 -16.92 -33.86 -20.80
N ALA A 36 -16.50 -33.19 -21.87
CA ALA A 36 -16.58 -33.73 -23.23
C ALA A 36 -15.74 -35.00 -23.39
N ALA A 37 -14.56 -35.08 -22.75
CA ALA A 37 -13.74 -36.29 -22.73
C ALA A 37 -14.40 -37.46 -22.00
N LEU A 38 -15.27 -37.22 -21.01
CA LEU A 38 -16.08 -38.28 -20.39
C LEU A 38 -17.14 -38.84 -21.36
N ALA A 39 -17.68 -38.01 -22.26
CA ALA A 39 -18.66 -38.44 -23.26
C ALA A 39 -18.02 -39.30 -24.38
N GLY A 40 -16.71 -39.17 -24.60
CA GLY A 40 -15.97 -40.01 -25.53
C GLY A 40 -14.57 -39.47 -25.83
N PRO A 41 -13.66 -40.30 -26.35
CA PRO A 41 -12.26 -39.96 -26.55
C PRO A 41 -12.05 -39.15 -27.84
N TRP A 42 -12.73 -38.01 -27.96
CA TRP A 42 -12.70 -37.14 -29.15
C TRP A 42 -11.30 -36.61 -29.50
N TRP A 43 -10.39 -36.59 -28.52
CA TRP A 43 -8.99 -36.16 -28.69
C TRP A 43 -8.08 -37.28 -29.17
N LEU A 44 -8.48 -38.55 -29.03
CA LEU A 44 -7.67 -39.72 -29.37
C LEU A 44 -7.24 -39.74 -30.85
N PRO A 45 -8.10 -39.42 -31.85
CA PRO A 45 -7.70 -39.36 -33.25
C PRO A 45 -6.63 -38.29 -33.54
N ILE A 46 -6.68 -37.17 -32.81
CA ILE A 46 -5.70 -36.09 -32.94
C ILE A 46 -4.38 -36.55 -32.33
N ALA A 47 -4.42 -37.16 -31.15
CA ALA A 47 -3.22 -37.65 -30.47
C ALA A 47 -2.57 -38.80 -31.24
N THR A 48 -3.33 -39.75 -31.78
CA THR A 48 -2.75 -40.83 -32.61
C THR A 48 -2.15 -40.31 -33.91
N PHE A 49 -2.70 -39.25 -34.52
CA PHE A 49 -2.08 -38.61 -35.68
C PHE A 49 -0.75 -37.92 -35.34
N VAL A 50 -0.69 -37.19 -34.21
CA VAL A 50 0.51 -36.46 -33.78
C VAL A 50 1.59 -37.41 -33.27
N PHE A 51 1.22 -38.35 -32.40
CA PHE A 51 2.16 -39.26 -31.73
C PHE A 51 2.40 -40.57 -32.48
N GLY A 52 1.56 -40.91 -33.47
CA GLY A 52 1.75 -42.10 -34.31
C GLY A 52 3.01 -42.03 -35.17
N LYS A 53 3.56 -40.83 -35.42
CA LYS A 53 4.87 -40.66 -36.07
C LYS A 53 6.06 -41.09 -35.20
N ILE A 54 5.83 -41.32 -33.91
CA ILE A 54 6.85 -41.61 -32.90
C ILE A 54 6.61 -42.97 -32.22
N ASP A 55 5.73 -43.80 -32.79
CA ASP A 55 5.36 -45.16 -32.35
C ASP A 55 4.86 -45.28 -30.89
N VAL A 56 4.33 -44.18 -30.34
CA VAL A 56 3.72 -44.17 -29.00
C VAL A 56 2.28 -44.65 -29.09
N LYS A 57 1.99 -45.82 -28.51
CA LYS A 57 0.62 -46.34 -28.36
C LYS A 57 -0.05 -45.73 -27.13
N ILE A 58 -1.17 -45.03 -27.36
CA ILE A 58 -1.96 -44.42 -26.30
C ILE A 58 -3.10 -45.38 -25.94
N ASP A 59 -3.14 -45.80 -24.67
CA ASP A 59 -4.22 -46.63 -24.15
C ASP A 59 -5.53 -45.83 -24.07
N SER A 60 -6.65 -46.45 -24.42
CA SER A 60 -7.99 -45.86 -24.32
C SER A 60 -8.37 -45.54 -22.87
N SER A 61 -7.79 -46.26 -21.90
CA SER A 61 -7.94 -45.96 -20.47
C SER A 61 -7.40 -44.57 -20.08
N ALA A 62 -6.46 -44.03 -20.86
CA ALA A 62 -5.91 -42.68 -20.67
C ALA A 62 -6.99 -41.59 -20.85
N ASN A 63 -8.09 -41.87 -21.53
CA ASN A 63 -9.19 -40.92 -21.70
C ASN A 63 -9.80 -40.48 -20.35
N TYR A 64 -10.01 -41.41 -19.42
CA TYR A 64 -10.55 -41.08 -18.11
C TYR A 64 -9.56 -40.25 -17.28
N TRP A 65 -8.25 -40.52 -17.40
CA TRP A 65 -7.21 -39.72 -16.76
C TRP A 65 -7.14 -38.30 -17.33
N VAL A 66 -7.19 -38.15 -18.66
CA VAL A 66 -7.24 -36.84 -19.32
C VAL A 66 -8.48 -36.07 -18.88
N ALA A 67 -9.65 -36.71 -18.89
CA ALA A 67 -10.90 -36.10 -18.44
C ALA A 67 -10.80 -35.61 -16.98
N ALA A 68 -10.30 -36.45 -16.08
CA ALA A 68 -10.13 -36.10 -14.67
C ALA A 68 -9.15 -34.93 -14.48
N ILE A 69 -8.01 -34.94 -15.16
CA ILE A 69 -7.01 -33.86 -15.09
C ILE A 69 -7.62 -32.54 -15.58
N LEU A 70 -8.30 -32.54 -16.72
CA LEU A 70 -8.93 -31.34 -17.29
C LEU A 70 -9.98 -30.75 -16.33
N ILE A 71 -10.82 -31.61 -15.72
CA ILE A 71 -11.81 -31.19 -14.72
C ILE A 71 -11.12 -30.59 -13.48
N VAL A 72 -10.11 -31.27 -12.93
CA VAL A 72 -9.40 -30.81 -11.73
C VAL A 72 -8.69 -29.48 -12.00
N VAL A 73 -8.05 -29.31 -13.15
CA VAL A 73 -7.41 -28.05 -13.56
C VAL A 73 -8.45 -26.95 -13.71
N GLY A 74 -9.56 -27.21 -14.42
CA GLY A 74 -10.64 -26.23 -14.60
C GLY A 74 -11.24 -25.77 -13.27
N LEU A 75 -11.58 -26.71 -12.39
CA LEU A 75 -12.09 -26.41 -11.05
C LEU A 75 -11.07 -25.64 -10.20
N SER A 76 -9.79 -26.01 -10.26
CA SER A 76 -8.73 -25.32 -9.50
C SER A 76 -8.58 -23.85 -9.94
N ILE A 77 -8.63 -23.59 -11.25
CA ILE A 77 -8.58 -22.23 -11.80
C ILE A 77 -9.79 -21.40 -11.34
N LEU A 78 -11.00 -21.97 -11.42
CA LEU A 78 -12.23 -21.30 -11.00
C LEU A 78 -12.26 -21.05 -9.49
N ALA A 79 -11.84 -22.04 -8.69
CA ALA A 79 -11.73 -21.93 -7.24
C ALA A 79 -10.71 -20.86 -6.84
N PHE A 80 -9.54 -20.82 -7.48
CA PHE A 80 -8.54 -19.76 -7.25
C PHE A 80 -9.10 -18.38 -7.55
N LYS A 81 -9.82 -18.23 -8.68
CA LYS A 81 -10.46 -16.96 -9.05
C LYS A 81 -11.49 -16.52 -7.99
N PHE A 82 -12.37 -17.41 -7.56
CA PHE A 82 -13.42 -17.09 -6.60
C PHE A 82 -12.89 -16.86 -5.18
N LEU A 83 -11.99 -17.72 -4.70
CA LEU A 83 -11.53 -17.69 -3.32
C LEU A 83 -10.41 -16.68 -3.08
N VAL A 84 -9.60 -16.37 -4.10
CA VAL A 84 -8.44 -15.48 -3.96
C VAL A 84 -8.65 -14.17 -4.70
N LEU A 85 -8.84 -14.22 -6.03
CA LEU A 85 -8.84 -13.00 -6.86
C LEU A 85 -10.06 -12.11 -6.60
N ASP A 86 -11.26 -12.71 -6.50
CA ASP A 86 -12.49 -11.96 -6.24
C ASP A 86 -12.48 -11.36 -4.83
N LYS A 87 -12.07 -12.13 -3.81
CA LYS A 87 -11.93 -11.62 -2.44
C LYS A 87 -10.93 -10.47 -2.36
N TRP A 88 -9.77 -10.63 -3.00
CA TRP A 88 -8.74 -9.58 -3.01
C TRP A 88 -9.27 -8.29 -3.65
N ALA A 89 -9.91 -8.40 -4.81
CA ALA A 89 -10.42 -7.25 -5.52
C ALA A 89 -11.65 -6.62 -4.84
N HIS A 90 -12.46 -7.40 -4.11
CA HIS A 90 -13.52 -6.87 -3.26
C HIS A 90 -12.96 -6.06 -2.09
N ARG A 91 -11.94 -6.57 -1.38
CA ARG A 91 -11.22 -5.81 -0.35
C ARG A 91 -10.64 -4.52 -0.91
N LEU A 92 -10.03 -4.60 -2.09
CA LEU A 92 -9.49 -3.42 -2.75
C LEU A 92 -10.58 -2.40 -3.02
N ALA A 93 -11.74 -2.82 -3.55
CA ALA A 93 -12.87 -1.94 -3.82
C ALA A 93 -13.41 -1.26 -2.54
N ILE A 94 -13.44 -1.97 -1.41
CA ILE A 94 -13.80 -1.38 -0.11
C ILE A 94 -12.78 -0.28 0.25
N ASP A 95 -11.48 -0.56 0.16
CA ASP A 95 -10.45 0.45 0.47
C ASP A 95 -10.59 1.67 -0.42
N LYS A 96 -10.84 1.47 -1.72
CA LYS A 96 -11.09 2.55 -2.68
C LYS A 96 -12.22 3.47 -2.22
N GLU A 97 -13.32 2.88 -1.76
CA GLU A 97 -14.48 3.62 -1.27
C GLU A 97 -14.17 4.35 0.05
N THR A 98 -13.50 3.68 0.99
CA THR A 98 -13.08 4.27 2.26
C THR A 98 -12.17 5.49 2.05
N ILE A 99 -11.18 5.38 1.16
CA ILE A 99 -10.26 6.48 0.83
C ILE A 99 -10.99 7.61 0.10
N ALA A 100 -11.94 7.30 -0.78
CA ALA A 100 -12.71 8.33 -1.49
C ALA A 100 -13.61 9.14 -0.53
N ARG A 101 -14.18 8.50 0.50
CA ARG A 101 -14.99 9.17 1.53
C ARG A 101 -14.14 10.04 2.46
N SER A 102 -12.89 9.65 2.67
CA SER A 102 -11.95 10.37 3.53
C SER A 102 -10.57 10.40 2.86
N PRO A 103 -10.31 11.37 1.96
CA PRO A 103 -9.02 11.48 1.32
C PRO A 103 -7.97 11.99 2.32
N PRO A 104 -6.72 11.49 2.26
CA PRO A 104 -5.66 11.99 3.13
C PRO A 104 -5.26 13.42 2.74
N ALA A 105 -4.98 14.25 3.74
CA ALA A 105 -4.50 15.63 3.59
C ALA A 105 -3.00 15.67 3.22
N VAL A 106 -2.67 15.25 1.99
CA VAL A 106 -1.28 15.00 1.57
C VAL A 106 -0.40 16.25 1.64
N GLN A 107 -0.93 17.41 1.27
CA GLN A 107 -0.13 18.64 1.22
C GLN A 107 0.15 19.15 2.64
N GLU A 108 -0.84 19.10 3.52
CA GLU A 108 -0.77 19.54 4.90
C GLU A 108 0.20 18.68 5.72
N VAL A 109 0.16 17.36 5.53
CA VAL A 109 1.10 16.44 6.19
C VAL A 109 2.53 16.66 5.70
N LYS A 110 2.72 16.89 4.39
CA LYS A 110 4.05 17.21 3.86
C LYS A 110 4.59 18.52 4.41
N ARG A 111 3.74 19.54 4.46
CA ARG A 111 4.10 20.83 5.04
C ARG A 111 4.48 20.72 6.51
N TYR A 112 3.78 19.89 7.28
CA TYR A 112 4.17 19.59 8.66
C TYR A 112 5.61 19.02 8.74
N PHE A 113 5.97 18.06 7.88
CA PHE A 113 7.34 17.54 7.85
C PHE A 113 8.37 18.58 7.41
N ASP A 114 8.04 19.40 6.42
CA ASP A 114 8.93 20.45 5.90
C ASP A 114 9.16 21.54 6.97
N ASP A 115 8.11 22.03 7.62
CA ASP A 115 8.21 23.04 8.69
C ASP A 115 9.05 22.54 9.90
N LEU A 116 8.94 21.24 10.24
CA LEU A 116 9.74 20.61 11.30
C LEU A 116 11.24 20.57 10.96
N LEU A 117 11.61 20.43 9.69
CA LEU A 117 13.01 20.34 9.27
C LEU A 117 13.62 21.72 8.97
N ASP A 118 12.87 22.57 8.29
CA ASP A 118 13.39 23.84 7.77
C ASP A 118 13.49 24.90 8.88
N ASP A 119 12.49 24.94 9.77
CA ASP A 119 12.38 25.96 10.80
C ASP A 119 12.10 25.35 12.18
N HIS A 120 12.36 24.06 12.40
CA HIS A 120 12.16 23.37 13.70
C HIS A 120 10.89 23.83 14.43
N SER A 121 9.79 23.95 13.69
CA SER A 121 8.54 24.53 14.19
C SER A 121 7.35 23.96 13.42
N TYR A 122 6.15 24.14 13.95
CA TYR A 122 4.91 23.81 13.27
C TYR A 122 3.77 24.67 13.79
N ARG A 123 2.65 24.67 13.07
CA ARG A 123 1.40 25.32 13.47
C ARG A 123 0.39 24.31 14.01
N SER A 124 -0.41 24.69 15.00
CA SER A 124 -1.40 23.80 15.62
C SER A 124 -2.40 23.21 14.60
N SER A 125 -2.73 23.96 13.55
CA SER A 125 -3.53 23.47 12.43
C SER A 125 -2.86 22.29 11.71
N PHE A 126 -1.58 22.40 11.35
CA PHE A 126 -0.84 21.33 10.68
C PHE A 126 -0.64 20.12 11.58
N ASP A 127 -0.42 20.33 12.89
CA ASP A 127 -0.39 19.24 13.85
C ASP A 127 -1.73 18.49 13.93
N THR A 128 -2.85 19.22 13.88
CA THR A 128 -4.18 18.61 13.80
C THR A 128 -4.36 17.78 12.53
N HIS A 129 -3.87 18.27 11.37
CA HIS A 129 -3.89 17.51 10.12
C HIS A 129 -3.01 16.26 10.20
N PHE A 130 -1.82 16.37 10.79
CA PHE A 130 -0.90 15.25 11.00
C PHE A 130 -1.51 14.20 11.93
N TYR A 131 -2.08 14.62 13.07
CA TYR A 131 -2.80 13.76 14.00
C TYR A 131 -3.95 13.01 13.34
N ARG A 132 -4.76 13.71 12.55
CA ARG A 132 -5.86 13.09 11.79
C ARG A 132 -5.32 12.07 10.79
N ALA A 133 -4.24 12.37 10.08
CA ALA A 133 -3.69 11.50 9.05
C ALA A 133 -3.30 10.12 9.59
N TYR A 134 -2.62 10.04 10.74
CA TYR A 134 -2.20 8.75 11.29
C TYR A 134 -3.28 8.01 12.09
N ASN A 135 -4.41 8.66 12.39
CA ASN A 135 -5.56 8.01 13.04
C ASN A 135 -6.71 7.71 12.06
N GLN A 136 -6.67 8.24 10.84
CA GLN A 136 -7.77 8.23 9.86
C GLN A 136 -8.42 6.85 9.63
N PHE A 137 -7.59 5.80 9.56
CA PHE A 137 -8.04 4.43 9.29
C PHE A 137 -7.88 3.50 10.51
N SER A 138 -7.79 4.07 11.72
CA SER A 138 -7.71 3.29 12.97
C SER A 138 -9.09 2.80 13.44
N ASP A 139 -10.16 3.51 13.07
CA ASP A 139 -11.53 3.12 13.40
C ASP A 139 -12.01 1.95 12.54
N ALA A 140 -12.77 1.02 13.15
CA ALA A 140 -13.27 -0.17 12.47
C ALA A 140 -14.15 0.15 11.24
N SER A 141 -14.86 1.29 11.27
CA SER A 141 -15.70 1.77 10.16
C SER A 141 -14.90 2.24 8.95
N ASN A 142 -13.63 2.60 9.14
CA ASN A 142 -12.72 3.11 8.11
C ASN A 142 -11.49 2.20 7.93
N ALA A 143 -11.52 0.97 8.46
CA ALA A 143 -10.36 0.09 8.42
C ALA A 143 -10.06 -0.40 7.00
N LEU A 144 -8.79 -0.32 6.62
CA LEU A 144 -8.28 -0.83 5.35
C LEU A 144 -8.27 -2.38 5.35
N GLN A 145 -8.84 -2.96 4.30
CA GLN A 145 -9.06 -4.39 4.09
C GLN A 145 -7.96 -5.05 3.26
N ASP A 146 -7.33 -4.32 2.33
CA ASP A 146 -6.18 -4.83 1.59
C ASP A 146 -4.97 -4.88 2.52
N THR A 147 -4.53 -6.10 2.84
CA THR A 147 -3.42 -6.38 3.77
C THR A 147 -2.17 -5.55 3.51
N LYS A 148 -1.82 -5.31 2.23
CA LYS A 148 -0.65 -4.51 1.86
C LYS A 148 -0.85 -3.02 2.14
N THR A 149 -2.02 -2.48 1.83
CA THR A 149 -2.35 -1.07 2.09
C THR A 149 -2.46 -0.83 3.59
N ALA A 150 -3.13 -1.72 4.32
CA ALA A 150 -3.21 -1.68 5.78
C ALA A 150 -1.84 -1.75 6.46
N ALA A 151 -0.95 -2.65 6.02
CA ALA A 151 0.40 -2.74 6.57
C ALA A 151 1.20 -1.44 6.38
N LEU A 152 1.14 -0.82 5.20
CA LEU A 152 1.81 0.45 4.94
C LEU A 152 1.26 1.59 5.81
N PHE A 153 -0.07 1.64 5.99
CA PHE A 153 -0.70 2.60 6.89
C PHE A 153 -0.26 2.37 8.33
N ASN A 154 -0.24 1.13 8.82
CA ASN A 154 0.16 0.82 10.20
C ASN A 154 1.62 1.18 10.48
N THR A 155 2.53 0.96 9.52
CA THR A 155 3.92 1.42 9.62
C THR A 155 3.98 2.94 9.73
N PHE A 156 3.32 3.66 8.82
CA PHE A 156 3.21 5.13 8.90
C PHE A 156 2.63 5.58 10.24
N ALA A 157 1.54 4.99 10.70
CA ALA A 157 0.89 5.40 11.94
C ALA A 157 1.77 5.18 13.17
N THR A 158 2.58 4.13 13.17
CA THR A 158 3.55 3.85 14.23
C THR A 158 4.66 4.89 14.24
N ASP A 159 5.28 5.15 13.08
CA ASP A 159 6.35 6.14 12.95
C ASP A 159 5.85 7.56 13.26
N ALA A 160 4.64 7.91 12.81
CA ALA A 160 4.02 9.19 13.05
C ALA A 160 3.71 9.42 14.54
N ARG A 161 3.20 8.39 15.24
CA ARG A 161 3.03 8.44 16.71
C ARG A 161 4.36 8.62 17.42
N ALA A 162 5.42 7.93 16.98
CA ALA A 162 6.75 8.09 17.55
C ALA A 162 7.32 9.50 17.35
N LEU A 163 7.06 10.13 16.19
CA LEU A 163 7.38 11.53 15.95
C LEU A 163 6.55 12.44 16.86
N HIS A 164 5.24 12.25 16.96
CA HIS A 164 4.38 13.09 17.81
C HIS A 164 4.76 12.97 19.30
N HIS A 165 5.09 11.77 19.78
CA HIS A 165 5.61 11.56 21.14
C HIS A 165 6.93 12.29 21.41
N PHE A 166 7.78 12.48 20.40
CA PHE A 166 8.98 13.30 20.51
C PHE A 166 8.67 14.79 20.47
N VAL A 167 7.76 15.21 19.60
CA VAL A 167 7.38 16.62 19.43
C VAL A 167 6.73 17.16 20.70
N ALA A 168 5.78 16.42 21.29
CA ALA A 168 4.96 16.88 22.42
C ALA A 168 5.76 17.43 23.63
N PRO A 169 6.83 16.78 24.13
CA PRO A 169 7.62 17.32 25.24
C PRO A 169 8.71 18.31 24.84
N ASN A 170 9.06 18.42 23.56
CA ASN A 170 10.21 19.22 23.10
C ASN A 170 9.82 20.50 22.37
N PHE A 171 8.54 20.66 21.99
CA PHE A 171 8.04 21.81 21.27
C PHE A 171 7.16 22.69 22.16
N PHE A 172 7.42 23.99 22.13
CA PHE A 172 6.79 24.97 23.00
C PHE A 172 6.25 26.13 22.17
N VAL A 173 5.17 26.74 22.63
CA VAL A 173 4.60 27.93 21.99
C VAL A 173 5.68 29.01 21.92
N PHE A 174 5.97 29.52 20.72
CA PHE A 174 6.91 30.62 20.51
C PHE A 174 6.62 31.35 19.19
N PRO A 175 6.65 32.69 19.17
CA PRO A 175 6.87 33.58 20.31
C PRO A 175 5.70 33.58 21.31
N ASP A 176 5.89 34.07 22.53
CA ASP A 176 4.86 34.08 23.58
C ASP A 176 3.65 34.98 23.23
N ASN A 177 3.88 36.03 22.44
CA ASN A 177 2.85 36.98 22.04
C ASN A 177 2.44 36.78 20.57
N GLN A 178 1.66 35.73 20.29
CA GLN A 178 1.10 35.46 18.94
C GLN A 178 -0.24 36.15 18.68
N GLY A 179 -0.67 37.04 19.59
CA GLY A 179 -1.97 37.68 19.53
C GLY A 179 -3.13 36.68 19.67
N PRO A 180 -4.36 37.06 19.28
CA PRO A 180 -5.56 36.23 19.44
C PRO A 180 -5.69 35.10 18.41
N ASN A 181 -4.63 34.76 17.66
CA ASN A 181 -4.69 33.74 16.62
C ASN A 181 -4.77 32.33 17.26
N PRO A 182 -5.83 31.54 16.99
CA PRO A 182 -5.92 30.17 17.52
C PRO A 182 -4.89 29.21 16.92
N ASP A 183 -4.25 29.59 15.81
CA ASP A 183 -3.22 28.81 15.11
C ASP A 183 -1.82 29.11 15.65
N TYR A 184 -1.55 28.59 16.85
CA TYR A 184 -0.29 28.77 17.55
C TYR A 184 0.87 28.09 16.83
N ARG A 185 2.00 28.79 16.77
CA ARG A 185 3.29 28.27 16.37
C ARG A 185 4.01 27.64 17.56
N TYR A 186 4.43 26.41 17.38
CA TYR A 186 5.24 25.64 18.31
C TYR A 186 6.65 25.50 17.75
N CYS A 187 7.67 25.72 18.57
CA CYS A 187 9.07 25.68 18.19
C CYS A 187 9.81 24.67 19.07
N LEU A 188 10.78 23.95 18.49
CA LEU A 188 11.68 23.09 19.23
C LEU A 188 12.46 23.92 20.26
N ALA A 189 12.32 23.57 21.54
CA ALA A 189 13.06 24.09 22.70
C ALA A 189 13.60 25.53 22.52
N PRO A 190 12.73 26.55 22.39
CA PRO A 190 13.15 27.90 21.97
C PRO A 190 14.17 28.51 22.94
N HIS A 191 14.07 28.19 24.24
CA HIS A 191 15.01 28.60 25.30
C HIS A 191 16.44 28.01 25.15
N MET A 192 16.63 27.04 24.24
CA MET A 192 17.93 26.45 23.89
C MET A 192 18.44 26.91 22.52
N ASN A 193 17.72 27.78 21.82
CA ASN A 193 18.09 28.29 20.50
C ASN A 193 18.50 29.78 20.58
N ILE A 194 19.69 30.09 20.07
CA ILE A 194 20.30 31.43 20.07
C ILE A 194 19.49 32.48 19.30
N ASP A 195 18.81 32.07 18.23
CA ASP A 195 18.01 32.94 17.37
C ASP A 195 16.56 33.10 17.88
N ARG A 196 16.24 32.52 19.04
CA ARG A 196 14.89 32.49 19.61
C ARG A 196 14.87 33.10 21.01
N ASP A 197 14.90 32.25 22.05
CA ASP A 197 14.64 32.66 23.43
C ASP A 197 15.85 32.42 24.35
N MET A 198 17.02 32.11 23.79
CA MET A 198 18.25 32.02 24.58
C MET A 198 18.75 33.42 24.95
N VAL A 199 18.47 33.84 26.19
CA VAL A 199 18.88 35.15 26.73
C VAL A 199 20.41 35.34 26.79
N SER A 200 21.16 34.27 27.04
CA SER A 200 22.63 34.30 27.07
C SER A 200 23.20 33.00 26.55
N TYR A 201 24.34 33.08 25.86
CA TYR A 201 24.99 31.92 25.27
C TYR A 201 25.35 30.88 26.33
N ASP A 202 24.86 29.65 26.14
CA ASP A 202 25.16 28.49 26.97
C ASP A 202 25.53 27.30 26.09
N ALA A 203 26.82 26.95 26.07
CA ALA A 203 27.35 25.87 25.24
C ALA A 203 26.68 24.51 25.51
N LYS A 204 26.24 24.24 26.75
CA LYS A 204 25.55 22.98 27.08
C LYS A 204 24.15 22.93 26.47
N LYS A 205 23.42 24.06 26.49
CA LYS A 205 22.11 24.16 25.85
C LYS A 205 22.21 24.04 24.34
N VAL A 206 23.22 24.68 23.73
CA VAL A 206 23.46 24.55 22.28
C VAL A 206 23.74 23.09 21.89
N ALA A 207 24.64 22.41 22.62
CA ALA A 207 24.92 21.00 22.36
C ALA A 207 23.67 20.12 22.51
N ARG A 208 22.83 20.37 23.53
CA ARG A 208 21.57 19.65 23.71
C ARG A 208 20.57 19.95 22.61
N TYR A 209 20.50 21.18 22.13
CA TYR A 209 19.66 21.56 21.00
C TYR A 209 20.10 20.85 19.72
N ASP A 210 21.40 20.72 19.48
CA ASP A 210 21.94 19.98 18.33
C ASP A 210 21.61 18.48 18.39
N GLU A 211 21.62 17.88 19.59
CA GLU A 211 21.12 16.51 19.80
C GLU A 211 19.64 16.39 19.44
N LEU A 212 18.80 17.32 19.93
CA LEU A 212 17.37 17.35 19.63
C LEU A 212 17.09 17.53 18.14
N LYS A 213 17.83 18.39 17.44
CA LYS A 213 17.71 18.56 15.98
C LYS A 213 18.02 17.26 15.23
N ARG A 214 19.08 16.56 15.63
CA ARG A 214 19.45 15.28 15.01
C ARG A 214 18.35 14.24 15.21
N GLU A 215 17.84 14.11 16.43
CA GLU A 215 16.76 13.17 16.75
C GLU A 215 15.46 13.53 16.00
N LEU A 216 15.14 14.83 15.93
CA LEU A 216 14.01 15.32 15.14
C LEU A 216 14.16 14.94 13.66
N ALA A 217 15.33 15.19 13.06
CA ALA A 217 15.59 14.89 11.66
C ALA A 217 15.45 13.39 11.36
N GLU A 218 15.96 12.52 12.23
CA GLU A 218 15.82 11.07 12.11
C GLU A 218 14.35 10.62 12.15
N ARG A 219 13.60 11.09 13.15
CA ARG A 219 12.18 10.75 13.33
C ARG A 219 11.31 11.28 12.18
N VAL A 220 11.56 12.50 11.72
CA VAL A 220 10.87 13.08 10.56
C VAL A 220 11.19 12.29 9.29
N ALA A 221 12.46 11.93 9.06
CA ALA A 221 12.85 11.14 7.90
C ALA A 221 12.13 9.78 7.87
N GLN A 222 12.06 9.08 9.01
CA GLN A 222 11.36 7.81 9.14
C GLN A 222 9.86 7.96 8.86
N ALA A 223 9.18 8.88 9.54
CA ALA A 223 7.74 9.12 9.36
C ALA A 223 7.39 9.59 7.94
N ARG A 224 8.22 10.43 7.33
CA ARG A 224 8.06 10.90 5.95
C ARG A 224 8.23 9.76 4.96
N GLN A 225 9.23 8.89 5.16
CA GLN A 225 9.48 7.76 4.28
C GLN A 225 8.30 6.78 4.26
N SER A 226 7.77 6.42 5.44
CA SER A 226 6.62 5.53 5.55
C SER A 226 5.33 6.18 5.04
N TYR A 227 5.14 7.48 5.29
CA TYR A 227 4.01 8.23 4.72
C TYR A 227 4.07 8.24 3.19
N ASP A 228 5.22 8.53 2.60
CA ASP A 228 5.39 8.54 1.14
C ASP A 228 5.18 7.14 0.54
N ALA A 229 5.57 6.08 1.25
CA ALA A 229 5.30 4.71 0.82
C ALA A 229 3.80 4.40 0.79
N PHE A 230 3.07 4.83 1.82
CA PHE A 230 1.62 4.75 1.89
C PHE A 230 0.95 5.57 0.78
N VAL A 231 1.30 6.86 0.62
CA VAL A 231 0.77 7.73 -0.43
C VAL A 231 1.04 7.16 -1.82
N ARG A 232 2.25 6.65 -2.11
CA ARG A 232 2.56 5.99 -3.38
C ARG A 232 1.67 4.77 -3.64
N ARG A 233 1.31 4.01 -2.60
CA ARG A 233 0.35 2.90 -2.72
C ARG A 233 -1.03 3.43 -3.11
N LEU A 234 -1.52 4.46 -2.44
CA LEU A 234 -2.83 5.06 -2.74
C LEU A 234 -2.91 5.62 -4.18
N LYS A 235 -1.84 6.31 -4.64
CA LYS A 235 -1.73 6.80 -6.02
C LYS A 235 -1.83 5.67 -7.04
N LYS A 236 -1.14 4.54 -6.80
CA LYS A 236 -1.22 3.35 -7.67
C LYS A 236 -2.61 2.73 -7.70
N LEU A 237 -3.42 2.94 -6.68
CA LEU A 237 -4.81 2.48 -6.64
C LEU A 237 -5.77 3.44 -7.36
N GLY A 238 -5.33 4.67 -7.66
CA GLY A 238 -6.05 5.69 -8.43
C GLY A 238 -6.80 6.73 -7.58
N HIS A 239 -6.31 7.02 -6.37
CA HIS A 239 -7.09 7.80 -5.37
C HIS A 239 -6.51 9.15 -4.97
N ILE A 240 -5.32 9.51 -5.46
CA ILE A 240 -4.63 10.79 -5.26
C ILE A 240 -3.56 10.97 -6.34
#